data_AF-A0A5F2BDU9-F1
#
_entry.id   AF-A0A5F2BDU9-F1
#
_cell.length_a   1.000
_cell.length_b   1.000
_cell.length_c   1.000
_cell.angle_alpha   90.00
_cell.angle_beta   90.00
_cell.angle_gamma   90.00
#
_symmetry.space_group_name_H-M   'P 1'
#
loop_
_entity.id
_entity.type
_entity.pdbx_description
1 polymer ?
#
loop_
_entity_poly.entity_id
_entity_poly.type
_entity_poly.pdbx_seq_one_letter_code
_entity_poly.pdbx_strand_id
1 'polypeptide(L)'
;MKRNRFKIVKEWIGNLSYLLIAFYFIENCNNLPNEDDSYNRDNEKRVVLQYLLLPPTDPLQSCVNSLQAAQTCLNQAPDLPTPLSEVAIVTLFSGGDATIGTYQNFCSRLLNSSTFVKFTSRAKACVMDCNRSYWVSKNSAGTCGESGLSQISGLSNGTFSCTKTCVSISGQ
;
A
#
# COMPACT_ATOMS: atom_id res chain seq x y z
N MET A 1 37.02 -50.28 -16.91
CA MET A 1 36.11 -49.17 -17.25
C MET A 1 36.74 -47.83 -16.86
N LYS A 2 37.18 -47.01 -17.83
CA LYS A 2 37.73 -45.67 -17.55
C LYS A 2 36.57 -44.66 -17.44
N ARG A 3 36.23 -44.25 -16.22
CA ARG A 3 35.21 -43.22 -15.96
C ARG A 3 35.71 -41.90 -16.55
N ASN A 4 34.95 -41.35 -17.49
CA ASN A 4 35.37 -40.20 -18.30
C ASN A 4 35.35 -38.92 -17.45
N ARG A 5 36.51 -38.53 -16.90
CA ARG A 5 36.68 -37.41 -15.95
C ARG A 5 36.11 -36.08 -16.49
N PHE A 6 36.06 -35.91 -17.81
CA PHE A 6 35.50 -34.74 -18.47
C PHE A 6 33.98 -34.57 -18.28
N LYS A 7 33.20 -35.66 -18.15
CA LYS A 7 31.75 -35.56 -17.89
C LYS A 7 31.47 -35.06 -16.47
N ILE A 8 32.25 -35.56 -15.50
CA ILE A 8 32.12 -35.21 -14.08
C ILE A 8 32.41 -33.71 -13.87
N VAL A 9 33.46 -33.18 -14.52
CA VAL A 9 33.82 -31.77 -14.42
C VAL A 9 32.76 -30.86 -15.06
N LYS A 10 32.16 -31.27 -16.19
CA LYS A 10 31.12 -30.49 -16.88
C LYS A 10 29.81 -30.40 -16.08
N GLU A 11 29.41 -31.50 -15.43
CA GLU A 11 28.23 -31.53 -14.55
C GLU A 11 28.47 -30.72 -13.26
N TRP A 12 29.68 -30.77 -12.70
CA TRP A 12 30.06 -29.96 -11.54
C TRP A 12 30.04 -28.45 -11.83
N ILE A 13 30.60 -28.02 -12.96
CA ILE A 13 30.62 -26.60 -13.34
C ILE A 13 29.20 -26.09 -13.64
N GLY A 14 28.36 -26.90 -14.29
CA GLY A 14 26.97 -26.55 -14.56
C GLY A 14 26.15 -26.36 -13.28
N ASN A 15 26.31 -27.28 -12.30
CA ASN A 15 25.60 -27.19 -11.02
C ASN A 15 26.11 -26.04 -10.15
N LEU A 16 27.41 -25.72 -10.17
CA LEU A 16 27.97 -24.57 -9.47
C LEU A 16 27.44 -23.26 -10.06
N SER A 17 27.33 -23.18 -11.39
CA SER A 17 26.78 -22.01 -12.09
C SER A 17 25.31 -21.77 -11.69
N TYR A 18 24.51 -22.83 -11.63
CA TYR A 18 23.11 -22.75 -11.20
C TYR A 18 22.98 -22.31 -9.74
N LEU A 19 23.82 -22.84 -8.85
CA LEU A 19 23.83 -22.45 -7.43
C LEU A 19 24.24 -20.99 -7.24
N LEU A 20 25.22 -20.49 -7.98
CA LEU A 20 25.65 -19.09 -7.92
C LEU A 20 24.57 -18.14 -8.45
N ILE A 21 23.88 -18.51 -9.53
CA ILE A 21 22.74 -17.74 -10.05
C ILE A 21 21.59 -17.75 -9.04
N ALA A 22 21.26 -18.90 -8.45
CA ALA A 22 20.22 -19.00 -7.43
C ALA A 22 20.56 -18.17 -6.18
N PHE A 23 21.82 -18.19 -5.71
CA PHE A 23 22.28 -17.34 -4.61
C PHE A 23 22.22 -15.85 -4.96
N TYR A 24 22.60 -15.47 -6.18
CA TYR A 24 22.49 -14.09 -6.66
C TYR A 24 21.03 -13.61 -6.73
N PHE A 25 20.10 -14.48 -7.13
CA PHE A 25 18.67 -14.18 -7.08
C PHE A 25 18.13 -14.11 -5.64
N ILE A 26 18.60 -14.97 -4.73
CA ILE A 26 18.22 -14.93 -3.30
C ILE A 26 18.74 -13.65 -2.63
N GLU A 27 19.99 -13.25 -2.89
CA GLU A 27 20.55 -12.00 -2.35
C GLU A 27 19.87 -10.76 -2.95
N ASN A 28 19.52 -10.75 -4.24
CA ASN A 28 18.75 -9.64 -4.83
C ASN A 28 17.29 -9.58 -4.35
N CYS A 29 16.66 -10.72 -4.03
CA CYS A 29 15.32 -10.71 -3.40
C CYS A 29 15.38 -10.20 -1.95
N ASN A 30 16.46 -10.46 -1.22
CA ASN A 30 16.67 -9.93 0.13
C ASN A 30 17.12 -8.46 0.15
N ASN A 31 17.57 -7.92 -0.99
CA ASN A 31 17.87 -6.50 -1.21
C ASN A 31 16.71 -5.72 -1.84
N LEU A 32 15.46 -6.15 -1.60
CA LEU A 32 14.36 -5.20 -1.67
C LEU A 32 14.67 -4.08 -0.67
N PRO A 33 14.65 -2.80 -1.08
CA PRO A 33 14.87 -1.71 -0.15
C PRO A 33 13.86 -1.89 0.98
N ASN A 34 14.38 -1.92 2.21
CA ASN A 34 13.60 -1.69 3.42
C ASN A 34 13.08 -0.26 3.35
N GLU A 35 12.11 -0.01 2.46
CA GLU A 35 11.34 1.20 2.42
C GLU A 35 10.42 1.15 3.62
N ASP A 36 10.86 1.79 4.70
CA ASP A 36 10.02 2.30 5.76
C ASP A 36 8.99 1.31 6.33
N ASP A 37 9.41 0.56 7.35
CA ASP A 37 8.52 0.03 8.43
C ASP A 37 7.77 1.15 9.20
N SER A 38 7.72 2.39 8.67
CA SER A 38 7.05 3.55 9.26
C SER A 38 5.53 3.38 9.32
N TYR A 39 4.94 2.46 8.54
CA TYR A 39 3.63 1.90 8.86
C TYR A 39 3.79 0.84 9.97
N ASN A 40 4.16 1.34 11.14
CA ASN A 40 4.52 0.60 12.33
C ASN A 40 3.45 -0.47 12.64
N ARG A 41 3.88 -1.72 12.86
CA ARG A 41 3.04 -2.87 13.22
C ARG A 41 2.04 -2.56 14.35
N ASP A 42 2.36 -1.61 15.21
CA ASP A 42 1.49 -1.15 16.29
C ASP A 42 0.37 -0.21 15.84
N ASN A 43 0.58 0.59 14.79
CA ASN A 43 -0.49 1.35 14.14
C ASN A 43 -1.46 0.41 13.42
N GLU A 44 -0.97 -0.64 12.78
CA GLU A 44 -1.82 -1.69 12.20
C GLU A 44 -2.71 -2.34 13.26
N LYS A 45 -2.11 -2.76 14.39
CA LYS A 45 -2.85 -3.36 15.51
C LYS A 45 -3.88 -2.40 16.09
N ARG A 46 -3.55 -1.10 16.20
CA ARG A 46 -4.51 -0.09 16.71
C ARG A 46 -5.72 0.07 15.81
N VAL A 47 -5.52 0.14 14.48
CA VAL A 47 -6.63 0.25 13.51
C VAL A 47 -7.48 -1.02 13.55
N VAL A 48 -6.86 -2.19 13.54
CA VAL A 48 -7.59 -3.48 13.61
C VAL A 48 -8.31 -3.64 14.97
N LEU A 49 -7.71 -3.20 16.07
CA LEU A 49 -8.33 -3.26 17.38
C LEU A 49 -9.48 -2.27 17.51
N GLN A 50 -9.35 -1.04 17.01
CA GLN A 50 -10.47 -0.10 16.88
C GLN A 50 -11.58 -0.68 16.00
N TYR A 51 -11.22 -1.34 14.90
CA TYR A 51 -12.16 -2.04 14.03
C TYR A 51 -12.92 -3.16 14.73
N LEU A 52 -12.29 -3.88 15.68
CA LEU A 52 -12.93 -4.94 16.46
C LEU A 52 -13.80 -4.41 17.61
N LEU A 53 -13.39 -3.30 18.24
CA LEU A 53 -13.97 -2.82 19.50
C LEU A 53 -14.97 -1.65 19.35
N LEU A 54 -14.91 -0.89 18.26
CA LEU A 54 -15.78 0.28 18.05
C LEU A 54 -16.89 -0.02 17.03
N PRO A 55 -18.06 0.63 17.16
CA PRO A 55 -19.12 0.54 16.16
C PRO A 55 -18.58 0.99 14.77
N PRO A 56 -19.00 0.33 13.68
CA PRO A 56 -18.45 0.59 12.36
C PRO A 56 -18.71 2.03 11.92
N THR A 57 -17.64 2.70 11.49
CA THR A 57 -17.69 3.99 10.82
C THR A 57 -18.36 3.86 9.44
N ASP A 58 -19.04 4.91 8.99
CA ASP A 58 -19.55 4.97 7.61
C ASP A 58 -18.37 4.86 6.63
N PRO A 59 -18.34 3.85 5.73
CA PRO A 59 -17.24 3.68 4.78
C PRO A 59 -17.01 4.90 3.89
N LEU A 60 -18.06 5.66 3.58
CA LEU A 60 -17.96 6.88 2.79
C LEU A 60 -17.18 7.96 3.55
N GLN A 61 -17.55 8.20 4.80
CA GLN A 61 -16.84 9.14 5.67
C GLN A 61 -15.39 8.70 5.94
N SER A 62 -15.14 7.41 6.16
CA SER A 62 -13.77 6.90 6.32
C SER A 62 -12.92 7.13 5.06
N CYS A 63 -13.48 6.94 3.87
CA CYS A 63 -12.79 7.25 2.62
C CYS A 63 -12.48 8.75 2.49
N VAL A 64 -13.45 9.62 2.75
CA VAL A 64 -13.25 11.09 2.70
C VAL A 64 -12.16 11.52 3.68
N ASN A 65 -12.20 11.00 4.91
CA ASN A 65 -11.18 11.29 5.92
C ASN A 65 -9.78 10.81 5.50
N SER A 66 -9.71 9.67 4.80
CA SER A 66 -8.45 9.16 4.25
C SER A 66 -7.86 10.11 3.21
N LEU A 67 -8.68 10.61 2.29
CA LEU A 67 -8.24 11.58 1.26
C LEU A 67 -7.85 12.93 1.87
N GLN A 68 -8.53 13.39 2.91
CA GLN A 68 -8.15 14.61 3.64
C GLN A 68 -6.80 14.45 4.35
N ALA A 69 -6.54 13.28 4.94
CA ALA A 69 -5.23 12.96 5.52
C ALA A 69 -4.14 12.90 4.45
N ALA A 70 -4.44 12.29 3.29
CA ALA A 70 -3.55 12.27 2.13
C ALA A 70 -3.23 13.69 1.66
N GLN A 71 -4.25 14.54 1.47
CA GLN A 71 -4.08 15.94 1.07
C GLN A 71 -3.18 16.71 2.04
N THR A 72 -3.38 16.53 3.34
CA THR A 72 -2.55 17.17 4.38
C THR A 72 -1.07 16.77 4.26
N CYS A 73 -0.81 15.49 3.96
CA CYS A 73 0.54 14.99 3.78
C CYS A 73 1.14 15.44 2.44
N LEU A 74 0.44 15.22 1.34
CA LEU A 74 0.89 15.55 -0.02
C LEU A 74 1.06 17.06 -0.25
N ASN A 75 0.41 17.91 0.54
CA ASN A 75 0.67 19.36 0.57
C ASN A 75 2.10 19.72 1.06
N GLN A 76 2.85 18.77 1.61
CA GLN A 76 4.23 18.96 2.03
C GLN A 76 5.22 18.40 1.00
N ALA A 77 4.74 17.68 -0.03
CA ALA A 77 5.59 17.08 -1.04
C ALA A 77 6.15 18.16 -1.99
N PRO A 78 7.47 18.18 -2.26
CA PRO A 78 8.13 19.24 -3.02
C PRO A 78 7.88 19.15 -4.54
N ASP A 79 7.49 17.99 -5.03
CA ASP A 79 7.26 17.67 -6.45
C ASP A 79 5.79 17.86 -6.88
N LEU A 80 4.90 18.24 -5.97
CA LEU A 80 3.50 18.51 -6.26
C LEU A 80 3.17 20.01 -6.20
N PRO A 81 2.20 20.49 -7.01
CA PRO A 81 1.74 21.87 -6.92
C PRO A 81 0.99 22.08 -5.59
N THR A 82 1.55 22.89 -4.69
CA THR A 82 0.99 23.14 -3.37
C THR A 82 0.43 24.57 -3.24
N PRO A 83 -0.75 24.76 -2.60
CA PRO A 83 -1.62 23.74 -2.02
C PRO A 83 -2.42 22.96 -3.08
N LEU A 84 -2.58 21.66 -2.86
CA LEU A 84 -3.42 20.78 -3.67
C LEU A 84 -4.89 21.04 -3.37
N SER A 85 -5.70 21.25 -4.41
CA SER A 85 -7.16 21.28 -4.31
C SER A 85 -7.74 19.88 -4.17
N GLU A 86 -8.99 19.79 -3.72
CA GLU A 86 -9.75 18.52 -3.69
C GLU A 86 -9.77 17.82 -5.05
N VAL A 87 -10.02 18.59 -6.12
CA VAL A 87 -9.99 18.11 -7.51
C VAL A 87 -8.61 17.53 -7.86
N ALA A 88 -7.52 18.21 -7.48
CA ALA A 88 -6.16 17.75 -7.77
C ALA A 88 -5.87 16.42 -7.07
N ILE A 89 -6.23 16.28 -5.79
CA ILE A 89 -6.08 15.03 -5.04
C ILE A 89 -6.90 13.91 -5.69
N VAL A 90 -8.17 14.14 -5.96
CA VAL A 90 -9.04 13.14 -6.61
C VAL A 90 -8.48 12.72 -7.97
N THR A 91 -7.97 13.68 -8.75
CA THR A 91 -7.36 13.41 -10.05
C THR A 91 -6.13 12.51 -9.90
N LEU A 92 -5.27 12.76 -8.90
CA LEU A 92 -4.11 11.91 -8.60
C LEU A 92 -4.53 10.47 -8.25
N PHE A 93 -5.50 10.31 -7.35
CA PHE A 93 -5.95 8.99 -6.88
C PHE A 93 -6.82 8.22 -7.89
N SER A 94 -7.38 8.89 -8.88
CA SER A 94 -8.21 8.29 -9.94
C SER A 94 -7.44 7.95 -11.21
N GLY A 95 -6.13 8.14 -11.23
CA GLY A 95 -5.31 7.90 -12.43
C GLY A 95 -5.50 8.97 -13.51
N GLY A 96 -5.85 10.20 -13.12
CA GLY A 96 -5.98 11.35 -14.02
C GLY A 96 -7.42 11.76 -14.36
N ASP A 97 -8.44 11.16 -13.75
CA ASP A 97 -9.84 11.47 -14.05
C ASP A 97 -10.35 12.70 -13.26
N ALA A 98 -10.12 13.88 -13.84
CA ALA A 98 -10.56 15.15 -13.27
C ALA A 98 -12.10 15.32 -13.22
N THR A 99 -12.87 14.48 -13.94
CA THR A 99 -14.34 14.61 -14.01
C THR A 99 -15.03 14.21 -12.71
N ILE A 100 -14.33 13.47 -11.83
CA ILE A 100 -14.87 13.03 -10.54
C ILE A 100 -15.07 14.23 -9.60
N GLY A 101 -14.14 15.20 -9.60
CA GLY A 101 -14.27 16.52 -8.99
C GLY A 101 -14.22 16.61 -7.45
N THR A 102 -14.81 15.66 -6.72
CA THR A 102 -14.92 15.72 -5.25
C THR A 102 -14.54 14.40 -4.58
N TYR A 103 -14.12 14.46 -3.32
CA TYR A 103 -13.89 13.32 -2.45
C TYR A 103 -15.14 12.47 -2.33
N GLN A 104 -16.31 13.11 -2.20
CA GLN A 104 -17.59 12.41 -2.11
C GLN A 104 -17.84 11.54 -3.35
N ASN A 105 -17.66 12.11 -4.55
CA ASN A 105 -17.87 11.40 -5.81
C ASN A 105 -16.83 10.29 -6.00
N PHE A 106 -15.57 10.57 -5.70
CA PHE A 106 -14.49 9.58 -5.78
C PHE A 106 -14.77 8.40 -4.85
N CYS A 107 -15.06 8.67 -3.58
CA CYS A 107 -15.32 7.66 -2.58
C CYS A 107 -16.57 6.86 -2.90
N SER A 108 -17.65 7.51 -3.34
CA SER A 108 -18.85 6.81 -3.80
C SER A 108 -18.55 5.86 -4.95
N ARG A 109 -17.79 6.30 -5.96
CA ARG A 109 -17.38 5.46 -7.10
C ARG A 109 -16.46 4.31 -6.67
N LEU A 110 -15.48 4.58 -5.80
CA LEU A 110 -14.54 3.60 -5.29
C LEU A 110 -15.24 2.50 -4.49
N LEU A 111 -16.11 2.88 -3.55
CA LEU A 111 -16.81 1.97 -2.65
C LEU A 111 -17.88 1.11 -3.36
N ASN A 112 -18.32 1.55 -4.54
CA ASN A 112 -19.23 0.81 -5.43
C ASN A 112 -18.52 0.13 -6.62
N SER A 113 -17.19 0.19 -6.69
CA SER A 113 -16.42 -0.52 -7.72
C SER A 113 -16.53 -2.04 -7.58
N SER A 114 -16.26 -2.76 -8.67
CA SER A 114 -16.22 -4.24 -8.67
C SER A 114 -15.28 -4.83 -7.60
N THR A 115 -14.21 -4.10 -7.26
CA THR A 115 -13.27 -4.49 -6.21
C THR A 115 -13.91 -4.44 -4.82
N PHE A 116 -14.65 -3.37 -4.52
CA PHE A 116 -15.18 -3.13 -3.18
C PHE A 116 -16.62 -3.60 -2.97
N VAL A 117 -17.43 -3.73 -4.01
CA VAL A 117 -18.86 -4.06 -3.90
C VAL A 117 -19.11 -5.38 -3.16
N LYS A 118 -18.18 -6.33 -3.28
CA LYS A 118 -18.22 -7.64 -2.60
C LYS A 118 -17.92 -7.59 -1.10
N PHE A 119 -17.46 -6.46 -0.57
CA PHE A 119 -17.11 -6.32 0.83
C PHE A 119 -18.24 -5.66 1.62
N THR A 120 -18.38 -6.07 2.88
CA THR A 120 -19.31 -5.42 3.81
C THR A 120 -18.94 -3.95 4.02
N SER A 121 -19.92 -3.10 4.39
CA SER A 121 -19.66 -1.69 4.73
C SER A 121 -18.59 -1.53 5.81
N ARG A 122 -18.56 -2.47 6.76
CA ARG A 122 -17.56 -2.51 7.83
C ARG A 122 -16.15 -2.75 7.26
N ALA A 123 -15.97 -3.75 6.40
CA ALA A 123 -14.69 -4.02 5.75
C ALA A 123 -14.20 -2.86 4.87
N LYS A 124 -15.12 -2.24 4.14
CA LYS A 124 -14.86 -1.02 3.37
C LYS A 124 -14.30 0.09 4.27
N ALA A 125 -14.97 0.38 5.39
CA ALA A 125 -14.54 1.40 6.34
C ALA A 125 -13.14 1.09 6.91
N CYS A 126 -12.89 -0.15 7.28
CA CYS A 126 -11.58 -0.61 7.79
C CYS A 126 -10.45 -0.36 6.79
N VAL A 127 -10.64 -0.71 5.53
CA VAL A 127 -9.63 -0.46 4.48
C VAL A 127 -9.34 1.03 4.34
N MET A 128 -10.38 1.86 4.36
CA MET A 128 -10.21 3.32 4.28
C MET A 128 -9.52 3.90 5.53
N ASP A 129 -9.79 3.34 6.71
CA ASP A 129 -9.14 3.74 7.96
C ASP A 129 -7.66 3.27 8.01
N CYS A 130 -7.31 2.12 7.40
CA CYS A 130 -5.91 1.74 7.16
C CYS A 130 -5.21 2.79 6.30
N ASN A 131 -5.82 3.19 5.19
CA ASN A 131 -5.26 4.22 4.31
C ASN A 131 -5.11 5.54 5.05
N ARG A 132 -6.10 5.95 5.85
CA ARG A 132 -6.00 7.15 6.68
C ARG A 132 -4.82 7.07 7.66
N SER A 133 -4.69 5.94 8.35
CA SER A 133 -3.61 5.70 9.31
C SER A 133 -2.23 5.82 8.66
N TYR A 134 -2.10 5.39 7.39
CA TYR A 134 -0.85 5.51 6.64
C TYR A 134 -0.44 6.97 6.49
N TRP A 135 -1.36 7.82 6.00
CA TRP A 135 -1.10 9.24 5.82
C TRP A 135 -0.85 9.97 7.13
N VAL A 136 -1.59 9.63 8.19
CA VAL A 136 -1.37 10.19 9.53
C VAL A 136 -0.01 9.77 10.09
N SER A 137 0.42 8.52 9.84
CA SER A 137 1.72 8.01 10.29
C SER A 137 2.87 8.73 9.58
N LYS A 138 2.82 8.86 8.25
CA LYS A 138 3.81 9.64 7.47
C LYS A 138 3.89 11.09 7.96
N ASN A 139 2.74 11.73 8.21
CA ASN A 139 2.71 13.10 8.73
C ASN A 139 3.31 13.21 10.14
N SER A 140 2.99 12.26 11.02
CA SER A 140 3.52 12.24 12.39
C SER A 140 5.02 11.93 12.42
N ALA A 141 5.51 11.16 11.45
CA ALA A 141 6.93 10.84 11.27
C ALA A 141 7.71 11.96 10.55
N GLY A 142 7.04 12.99 10.05
CA GLY A 142 7.68 14.08 9.30
C GLY A 142 8.18 13.69 7.90
N THR A 143 7.69 12.57 7.36
CA THR A 143 8.14 12.02 6.06
C THR A 143 7.24 12.41 4.89
N CYS A 144 6.27 13.31 5.11
CA CYS A 144 5.41 13.83 4.04
C CYS A 144 6.14 14.70 3.00
N GLY A 145 7.35 15.18 3.32
CA GLY A 145 8.22 15.95 2.42
C GLY A 145 8.96 15.11 1.37
N GLU A 146 8.73 13.80 1.31
CA GLU A 146 9.20 12.93 0.24
C GLU A 146 8.44 13.17 -1.08
N SER A 147 8.85 12.53 -2.18
CA SER A 147 8.11 12.64 -3.44
C SER A 147 6.66 12.19 -3.27
N GLY A 148 5.72 13.01 -3.74
CA GLY A 148 4.29 12.72 -3.66
C GLY A 148 3.92 11.46 -4.44
N LEU A 149 4.52 11.23 -5.60
CA LEU A 149 4.29 10.02 -6.39
C LEU A 149 4.79 8.76 -5.69
N SER A 150 5.98 8.82 -5.06
CA SER A 150 6.50 7.66 -4.32
C SER A 150 5.62 7.32 -3.12
N GLN A 151 5.14 8.34 -2.40
CA GLN A 151 4.20 8.16 -1.30
C GLN A 151 2.87 7.54 -1.74
N ILE A 152 2.30 7.99 -2.86
CA ILE A 152 1.06 7.41 -3.42
C ILE A 152 1.28 5.94 -3.82
N SER A 153 2.39 5.61 -4.49
CA SER A 153 2.71 4.22 -4.84
C SER A 153 3.00 3.34 -3.61
N GLY A 154 3.61 3.93 -2.57
CA GLY A 154 3.92 3.25 -1.32
C GLY A 154 2.70 2.90 -0.48
N LEU A 155 1.57 3.60 -0.67
CA LEU A 155 0.32 3.38 0.07
C LEU A 155 -0.13 1.91 0.05
N SER A 156 -0.12 1.27 -1.13
CA SER A 156 -0.59 -0.12 -1.25
C SER A 156 0.30 -1.09 -0.50
N ASN A 157 1.61 -0.84 -0.47
CA ASN A 157 2.55 -1.68 0.26
C ASN A 157 2.43 -1.43 1.76
N GLY A 158 2.43 -0.15 2.17
CA GLY A 158 2.31 0.27 3.56
C GLY A 158 1.02 -0.25 4.21
N THR A 159 -0.09 -0.28 3.50
CA THR A 159 -1.38 -0.70 4.06
C THR A 159 -1.72 -2.18 3.84
N PHE A 160 -0.87 -2.95 3.15
CA PHE A 160 -1.19 -4.30 2.69
C PHE A 160 -1.64 -5.25 3.81
N SER A 161 -0.90 -5.31 4.92
CA SER A 161 -1.20 -6.19 6.05
C SER A 161 -2.52 -5.80 6.75
N CYS A 162 -2.71 -4.50 6.99
CA CYS A 162 -3.95 -3.95 7.54
C CYS A 162 -5.16 -4.26 6.64
N THR A 163 -5.07 -3.96 5.34
CA THR A 163 -6.18 -4.20 4.38
C THR A 163 -6.50 -5.68 4.23
N LYS A 164 -5.48 -6.56 4.17
CA LYS A 164 -5.66 -8.01 4.15
C LYS A 164 -6.43 -8.50 5.37
N THR A 165 -6.11 -7.98 6.55
CA THR A 165 -6.82 -8.31 7.80
C THR A 165 -8.27 -7.79 7.78
N CYS A 166 -8.49 -6.55 7.30
CA CYS A 166 -9.83 -5.99 7.16
C CYS A 166 -10.75 -6.87 6.30
N VAL A 167 -10.24 -7.34 5.15
CA VAL A 167 -11.03 -8.16 4.22
C VAL A 167 -11.15 -9.63 4.64
N SER A 168 -10.24 -10.16 5.47
CA SER A 168 -10.30 -11.55 5.93
C SER A 168 -11.29 -11.76 7.07
N ILE A 169 -11.52 -10.74 7.89
CA ILE A 169 -12.44 -10.79 9.04
C ILE A 169 -13.91 -10.65 8.59
N SER A 170 -14.13 -9.98 7.46
CA SER A 170 -15.45 -9.88 6.84
C SER A 170 -15.63 -10.99 5.81
N GLY A 171 -16.46 -11.99 6.11
CA GLY A 171 -16.90 -12.97 5.11
C GLY A 171 -17.33 -12.29 3.80
N GLN A 172 -17.02 -12.94 2.67
CA GLN A 172 -17.55 -12.58 1.36
C GLN A 172 -19.08 -12.64 1.36
#